data_AF-A0A949DXT4-F1
#
_entry.id   AF-A0A949DXT4-F1
#
_cell.length_a   1.000
_cell.length_b   1.000
_cell.length_c   1.000
_cell.angle_alpha   90.00
_cell.angle_beta   90.00
_cell.angle_gamma   90.00
#
_symmetry.space_group_name_H-M   'P 1'
#
loop_
_entity.id
_entity.type
_entity.pdbx_description
1 polymer ?
#
loop_
_entity_poly.entity_id
_entity_poly.type
_entity_poly.pdbx_seq_one_letter_code
_entity_poly.pdbx_strand_id
1 'polypeptide(L)'
;MKNFSSQIECIKKDHLIFNKNYLEILDDMHFDSFESVWKYQDGETIKKIKARSVIRFEIQTNSGKKYFYLKHHNTKFVGIKRILALFFPKLISSEGKREFENICDFRKGGIGTVLPVAA
;
A
#
# COMPACT_ATOMS: atom_id res chain seq x y z
N MET A 1 -13.80 -6.10 -22.21
CA MET A 1 -13.62 -6.69 -20.86
C MET A 1 -12.46 -5.98 -20.17
N LYS A 2 -12.63 -5.49 -18.94
CA LYS A 2 -11.48 -4.97 -18.17
C LYS A 2 -10.53 -6.13 -17.91
N ASN A 3 -9.27 -5.99 -18.30
CA ASN A 3 -8.28 -7.06 -18.20
C ASN A 3 -7.84 -7.16 -16.72
N PHE A 4 -8.50 -8.03 -15.95
CA PHE A 4 -8.23 -8.19 -14.52
C PHE A 4 -6.88 -8.89 -14.23
N SER A 5 -6.23 -9.41 -15.27
CA SER A 5 -4.99 -10.21 -15.22
C SER A 5 -3.72 -9.46 -15.65
N SER A 6 -3.76 -8.12 -15.78
CA SER A 6 -2.55 -7.39 -16.14
C SER A 6 -1.45 -7.56 -15.08
N GLN A 7 -0.27 -7.99 -15.53
CA GLN A 7 0.93 -8.06 -14.72
C GLN A 7 1.22 -6.66 -14.14
N ILE A 8 1.46 -6.60 -12.83
CA ILE A 8 1.80 -5.36 -12.15
C ILE A 8 3.32 -5.19 -12.23
N GLU A 9 3.78 -4.15 -12.91
CA GLU A 9 5.18 -3.73 -12.87
C GLU A 9 5.42 -2.89 -11.62
N CYS A 10 6.31 -3.36 -10.75
CA CYS A 10 6.64 -2.68 -9.50
C CYS A 10 8.04 -2.05 -9.57
N ILE A 11 8.15 -0.81 -9.10
CA ILE A 11 9.41 -0.10 -8.92
C ILE A 11 9.71 -0.03 -7.43
N LYS A 12 10.96 -0.31 -7.03
CA LYS A 12 11.41 -0.13 -5.65
C LYS A 12 12.23 1.14 -5.56
N LYS A 13 11.85 2.04 -4.66
CA LYS A 13 12.58 3.27 -4.36
C LYS A 13 12.65 3.40 -2.84
N ASP A 14 13.86 3.49 -2.32
CA ASP A 14 14.16 3.48 -0.88
C ASP A 14 13.46 2.31 -0.14
N HIS A 15 12.53 2.64 0.76
CA HIS A 15 11.78 1.68 1.56
C HIS A 15 10.37 1.39 1.03
N LEU A 16 10.02 1.92 -0.14
CA LEU A 16 8.70 1.77 -0.75
C LEU A 16 8.73 0.95 -2.04
N ILE A 17 7.63 0.26 -2.28
CA ILE A 17 7.32 -0.47 -3.50
C ILE A 17 6.15 0.24 -4.17
N PHE A 18 6.33 0.68 -5.40
CA PHE A 18 5.34 1.41 -6.18
C PHE A 18 4.86 0.58 -7.35
N ASN A 19 3.55 0.56 -7.60
CA ASN A 19 3.02 0.14 -8.89
C ASN A 19 3.27 1.26 -9.91
N LYS A 20 4.04 0.96 -10.96
CA LYS A 20 4.47 1.93 -11.98
C LYS A 20 3.31 2.70 -12.61
N ASN A 21 2.13 2.09 -12.73
CA ASN A 21 0.93 2.74 -13.29
C ASN A 21 0.39 3.90 -12.43
N TYR A 22 0.88 4.06 -11.21
CA TYR A 22 0.46 5.11 -10.28
C TYR A 22 1.60 6.08 -9.95
N LEU A 23 2.79 5.90 -10.52
CA LEU A 23 3.97 6.68 -10.12
C LEU A 23 3.74 8.19 -10.32
N GLU A 24 3.23 8.60 -11.48
CA GLU A 24 2.90 10.00 -11.77
C GLU A 24 1.93 10.60 -10.74
N ILE A 25 0.83 9.90 -10.44
CA ILE A 25 -0.17 10.36 -9.46
C ILE A 25 0.44 10.45 -8.06
N LEU A 26 1.32 9.53 -7.68
CA LEU A 26 1.96 9.53 -6.37
C LEU A 26 3.01 10.63 -6.26
N ASP A 27 3.75 10.90 -7.34
CA ASP A 27 4.71 12.00 -7.41
C ASP A 27 3.98 13.36 -7.31
N ASP A 28 2.85 13.53 -8.00
CA ASP A 28 1.98 14.72 -7.90
C ASP A 28 1.45 14.96 -6.47
N MET A 29 1.25 13.88 -5.71
CA MET A 29 0.85 13.93 -4.29
C MET A 29 2.02 14.10 -3.31
N HIS A 30 3.27 14.13 -3.80
CA HIS A 30 4.48 14.07 -2.97
C HIS A 30 4.53 12.81 -2.08
N PHE A 31 3.98 11.70 -2.56
CA PHE A 31 4.01 10.38 -1.90
C PHE A 31 5.27 9.61 -2.30
N ASP A 32 6.44 10.23 -2.10
CA ASP A 32 7.75 9.71 -2.48
C ASP A 32 8.52 9.04 -1.32
N SER A 33 8.01 9.14 -0.09
CA SER A 33 8.62 8.60 1.12
C SER A 33 7.58 7.94 2.03
N PHE A 34 8.02 7.01 2.88
CA PHE A 34 7.12 6.35 3.83
C PHE A 34 6.45 7.37 4.74
N GLU A 35 7.19 8.38 5.19
CA GLU A 35 6.73 9.43 6.07
C GLU A 35 5.65 10.30 5.43
N SER A 36 5.78 10.67 4.15
CA SER A 36 4.76 11.48 3.47
C SER A 36 3.46 10.72 3.30
N VAL A 37 3.53 9.44 2.94
CA VAL A 37 2.36 8.54 2.87
C VAL A 37 1.75 8.34 4.26
N TRP A 38 2.56 8.01 5.27
CA TRP A 38 2.07 7.67 6.62
C TRP A 38 1.43 8.84 7.35
N LYS A 39 1.94 10.06 7.14
CA LYS A 39 1.41 11.28 7.76
C LYS A 39 0.20 11.85 7.01
N TYR A 40 -0.17 11.29 5.86
CA TYR A 40 -1.31 11.76 5.11
C TYR A 40 -2.62 11.58 5.89
N GLN A 41 -3.35 12.69 6.07
CA GLN A 41 -4.63 12.71 6.79
C GLN A 41 -5.78 13.31 5.98
N ASP A 42 -5.51 13.77 4.75
CA ASP A 42 -6.52 14.42 3.92
C ASP A 42 -7.45 13.37 3.29
N GLY A 43 -8.53 13.06 3.99
CA GLY A 43 -9.52 12.11 3.55
C GLY A 43 -10.47 11.70 4.67
N GLU A 44 -11.34 10.76 4.36
CA GLU A 44 -12.31 10.21 5.31
C GLU A 44 -11.80 8.91 5.90
N THR A 45 -11.71 8.83 7.24
CA THR A 45 -11.44 7.55 7.90
C THR A 45 -12.68 6.67 7.85
N ILE A 46 -12.72 5.75 6.89
CA ILE A 46 -13.88 4.86 6.66
C ILE A 46 -13.87 3.60 7.54
N LYS A 47 -12.72 3.26 8.14
CA LYS A 47 -12.59 2.11 9.03
C LYS A 47 -11.47 2.34 10.03
N LYS A 48 -11.78 2.16 11.31
CA LYS A 48 -10.78 2.22 12.39
C LYS A 48 -11.00 1.07 13.36
N ILE A 49 -10.05 0.15 13.42
CA ILE A 49 -10.03 -0.97 14.37
C ILE A 49 -8.70 -0.97 15.11
N LYS A 50 -8.62 -1.72 16.23
CA LYS A 50 -7.39 -1.79 17.05
C LYS A 50 -6.11 -2.07 16.25
N ALA A 51 -6.22 -2.87 15.18
CA ALA A 51 -5.10 -3.29 14.37
C ALA A 51 -4.69 -2.31 13.26
N ARG A 52 -5.63 -1.51 12.75
CA ARG A 52 -5.43 -0.70 11.55
C ARG A 52 -6.50 0.37 11.39
N SER A 53 -6.17 1.41 10.64
CA SER A 53 -7.13 2.35 10.07
C SER A 53 -7.08 2.33 8.54
N VAL A 54 -8.16 2.77 7.92
CA VAL A 54 -8.27 2.96 6.47
C VAL A 54 -8.80 4.35 6.20
N ILE A 55 -8.02 5.13 5.44
CA ILE A 55 -8.40 6.46 4.97
C ILE A 55 -8.80 6.33 3.50
N ARG A 56 -9.98 6.84 3.14
CA ARG A 56 -10.43 6.99 1.75
C ARG A 56 -10.24 8.43 1.32
N PHE A 57 -9.64 8.65 0.16
CA PHE A 57 -9.49 9.98 -0.42
C PHE A 57 -9.72 9.93 -1.93
N GLU A 58 -9.99 11.09 -2.50
CA GLU A 58 -10.31 11.28 -3.91
C GLU A 58 -9.22 12.12 -4.57
N ILE A 59 -8.82 11.74 -5.78
CA ILE A 59 -7.94 12.54 -6.63
C ILE A 59 -8.66 12.81 -7.94
N GLN A 60 -8.69 14.08 -8.35
CA GLN A 60 -9.11 14.48 -9.68
C GLN A 60 -7.98 14.23 -10.66
N THR A 61 -8.21 13.40 -11.68
CA THR A 61 -7.25 13.15 -12.77
C THR A 61 -7.84 13.62 -14.11
N ASN A 62 -7.01 13.70 -15.14
CA ASN A 62 -7.47 13.95 -16.52
C ASN A 62 -8.50 12.90 -16.99
N SER A 63 -8.41 11.67 -16.45
CA SER A 63 -9.35 10.57 -16.70
C SER A 63 -10.60 10.58 -15.82
N GLY A 64 -10.78 11.62 -14.99
CA GLY A 64 -11.86 11.76 -14.02
C GLY A 64 -11.44 11.47 -12.58
N LYS A 65 -12.42 11.34 -11.70
CA LYS A 65 -12.23 11.10 -10.26
C LYS A 65 -11.76 9.68 -10.00
N LYS A 66 -10.71 9.52 -9.18
CA LYS A 66 -10.22 8.22 -8.69
C LYS A 66 -10.27 8.18 -7.17
N TYR A 67 -10.71 7.05 -6.63
CA TYR A 67 -10.72 6.80 -5.19
C TYR A 67 -9.55 5.92 -4.78
N PHE A 68 -8.89 6.32 -3.70
CA PHE A 68 -7.76 5.62 -3.10
C PHE A 68 -8.06 5.25 -1.66
N TYR A 69 -7.40 4.18 -1.21
CA TYR A 69 -7.59 3.62 0.12
C TYR A 69 -6.22 3.38 0.76
N LEU A 70 -5.86 4.23 1.70
CA LEU A 70 -4.62 4.15 2.46
C LEU A 70 -4.86 3.32 3.72
N LYS A 71 -4.15 2.19 3.85
CA LYS A 71 -4.28 1.26 4.97
C LYS A 71 -3.09 1.43 5.92
N HIS A 72 -3.34 2.03 7.08
CA HIS A 72 -2.33 2.14 8.13
C HIS A 72 -2.43 0.96 9.08
N HIS A 73 -1.38 0.15 9.14
CA HIS A 73 -1.28 -0.96 10.08
C HIS A 73 -0.59 -0.46 11.34
N ASN A 74 -1.28 -0.49 12.48
CA ASN A 74 -0.64 -0.16 13.74
C ASN A 74 0.47 -1.17 13.99
N THR A 75 1.64 -0.69 14.42
CA THR A 75 2.74 -1.53 14.87
C THR A 75 2.29 -2.35 16.08
N LYS A 76 1.71 -3.53 15.85
CA LYS A 76 1.47 -4.53 16.89
C LYS A 76 2.78 -5.26 17.23
N PHE A 77 3.88 -4.54 17.38
CA PHE A 77 5.13 -5.09 17.88
C PHE A 77 5.13 -5.08 19.40
N VAL A 78 4.23 -5.87 20.00
CA VAL A 78 4.26 -6.15 21.43
C VAL A 78 4.68 -7.61 21.59
N GLY A 79 5.85 -7.85 22.20
CA GLY A 79 6.35 -9.19 22.55
C GLY A 79 7.43 -9.79 21.63
N ILE A 80 7.46 -11.12 21.52
CA ILE A 80 8.54 -11.94 20.93
C ILE A 80 8.90 -11.53 19.49
N LYS A 81 7.94 -11.06 18.69
CA LYS A 81 8.21 -10.58 17.32
C LYS A 81 9.10 -9.33 17.29
N ARG A 82 9.05 -8.46 18.32
CA ARG A 82 9.96 -7.32 18.45
C ARG A 82 11.38 -7.79 18.75
N ILE A 83 11.54 -8.81 19.59
CA ILE A 83 12.84 -9.41 19.91
C ILE A 83 13.43 -10.07 18.66
N LEU A 84 12.63 -10.86 17.94
CA LEU A 84 13.04 -11.44 16.66
C LEU A 84 13.38 -10.37 15.62
N ALA A 85 12.70 -9.21 15.62
CA ALA A 85 13.04 -8.08 14.75
C ALA A 85 14.45 -7.51 15.04
N LEU A 86 14.85 -7.48 16.30
CA LEU A 86 16.17 -6.98 16.71
C LEU A 86 17.30 -7.91 16.23
N PHE A 87 17.09 -9.22 16.28
CA PHE A 87 18.12 -10.19 15.89
C PHE A 87 18.05 -10.58 14.40
N PHE A 88 16.87 -10.48 13.79
CA PHE A 88 16.62 -10.87 12.40
C PHE A 88 15.73 -9.85 11.68
N PRO A 89 16.21 -8.61 11.47
CA PRO A 89 15.40 -7.53 10.88
C PRO A 89 14.90 -7.85 9.47
N LYS A 90 15.63 -8.70 8.72
CA LYS A 90 15.25 -9.13 7.37
C LYS A 90 14.11 -10.15 7.32
N LEU A 91 13.75 -10.78 8.45
CA LEU A 91 12.73 -11.84 8.51
C LEU A 91 11.31 -11.33 8.72
N ILE A 92 11.13 -10.04 9.00
CA ILE A 92 9.82 -9.49 9.36
C ILE A 92 9.33 -8.57 8.26
N SER A 93 8.38 -9.06 7.46
CA SER A 93 7.61 -8.23 6.54
C SER A 93 6.49 -7.51 7.30
N SER A 94 6.23 -6.25 6.96
CA SER A 94 5.07 -5.53 7.49
C SER A 94 3.78 -6.18 6.97
N GLU A 95 2.71 -6.07 7.75
CA GLU A 95 1.39 -6.58 7.33
C GLU A 95 0.92 -5.93 6.02
N GLY A 96 1.21 -4.63 5.82
CA GLY A 96 0.90 -3.90 4.59
C GLY A 96 1.68 -4.42 3.39
N LYS A 97 2.99 -4.65 3.54
CA LYS A 97 3.83 -5.24 2.48
C LYS A 97 3.37 -6.64 2.10
N ARG A 98 3.05 -7.50 3.08
CA ARG A 98 2.51 -8.84 2.81
C ARG A 98 1.16 -8.78 2.08
N GLU A 99 0.28 -7.86 2.47
CA GLU A 99 -0.99 -7.66 1.76
C GLU A 99 -0.77 -7.23 0.30
N PHE A 100 0.17 -6.32 0.05
CA PHE A 100 0.55 -5.88 -1.29
C PHE A 100 1.11 -7.02 -2.16
N GLU A 101 2.04 -7.80 -1.61
CA GLU A 101 2.63 -8.96 -2.31
C GLU A 101 1.56 -9.99 -2.67
N ASN A 102 0.66 -10.33 -1.74
CA ASN A 102 -0.46 -11.24 -2.00
C ASN A 102 -1.41 -10.71 -3.09
N ILE A 103 -1.72 -9.41 -3.09
CA ILE A 103 -2.54 -8.79 -4.14
C ILE A 103 -1.85 -8.92 -5.50
N CYS A 104 -0.54 -8.65 -5.56
CA CYS A 104 0.23 -8.80 -6.80
C CYS A 104 0.21 -10.25 -7.29
N ASP A 105 0.39 -11.23 -6.40
CA ASP A 105 0.42 -12.64 -6.76
C ASP A 105 -0.95 -13.17 -7.20
N PHE A 106 -2.04 -12.73 -6.56
CA PHE A 106 -3.40 -13.03 -7.03
C PHE A 106 -3.62 -12.53 -8.46
N ARG A 107 -3.17 -11.32 -8.77
CA ARG A 107 -3.31 -10.75 -10.13
C ARG A 107 -2.46 -11.49 -11.16
N LYS A 108 -1.23 -11.88 -10.80
CA LYS A 108 -0.40 -12.75 -11.66
C LYS A 108 -1.08 -14.09 -11.95
N GLY A 109 -1.80 -14.64 -10.96
CA GLY A 109 -2.62 -15.84 -11.12
C GLY A 109 -3.97 -15.63 -11.81
N GLY A 110 -4.26 -14.42 -12.32
CA GLY A 110 -5.53 -14.11 -13.00
C GLY A 110 -6.74 -13.96 -12.06
N ILE A 111 -6.52 -13.89 -10.75
CA ILE A 111 -7.59 -13.73 -9.75
C ILE A 111 -7.93 -12.24 -9.61
N GLY A 112 -9.20 -11.91 -9.85
CA GLY A 112 -9.72 -10.56 -9.71
C GLY A 112 -9.63 -10.05 -8.27
N THR A 113 -8.83 -9.01 -8.05
CA THR A 113 -8.67 -8.31 -6.77
C THR A 113 -8.43 -6.82 -7.01
N VAL A 114 -8.36 -6.04 -5.93
CA VAL A 114 -8.04 -4.61 -5.96
C VAL A 114 -6.72 -4.33 -6.68
N LEU A 115 -6.56 -3.12 -7.22
CA LEU A 115 -5.29 -2.69 -7.81
C LEU A 115 -4.33 -2.26 -6.69
N PRO A 116 -3.15 -2.89 -6.57
CA PRO A 116 -2.14 -2.46 -5.61
C PRO A 116 -1.52 -1.14 -6.08
N VAL A 117 -1.31 -0.19 -5.16
CA VAL A 117 -0.78 1.16 -5.48
C VAL A 117 0.65 1.29 -4.98
N ALA A 118 0.86 1.18 -3.66
CA ALA A 118 2.18 1.19 -3.05
C ALA A 118 2.19 0.40 -1.72
N ALA A 119 3.38 0.05 -1.22
CA ALA A 119 3.60 -0.58 0.10
C ALA A 119 4.99 -0.33 0.67
#